data_AF-M1AGR3-F1
#
_entry.id   AF-M1AGR3-F1
#
_cell.length_a   1.000
_cell.length_b   1.000
_cell.length_c   1.000
_cell.angle_alpha   90.00
_cell.angle_beta   90.00
_cell.angle_gamma   90.00
#
_symmetry.space_group_name_H-M   'P 1'
#
loop_
_entity.id
_entity.type
_entity.pdbx_description
1 polymer ?
#
loop_
_entity_poly.entity_id
_entity_poly.type
_entity_poly.pdbx_seq_one_letter_code
_entity_poly.pdbx_strand_id
1 'polypeptide(L)'
;MEIWKVGFVAMVLGLSILVECGVSDMYSSKLVHRFSDEVRKVRVSRNGEVGVVWPQHRSFEYYGKLMNSDLQRQKMKLGPQFQLLFPSQGSKTMPLGNDFGWLHYMWVDIGTPNVSFLVALDAGSDLLWVPCECVQCAPLSASYYSSLDKDLNEYNPSGSSTSKFLSCSHQLCELGSNCKNPKQPCPYTVNYVSEDTSTSGVLVEDILHLASGNRMAANGSARAPVTFGCGSKQTGGYLNGVAPDGLMGLGPGEISVPSRLAKAGLVRNSFSLCFKEDDSGRIFFGDQGPAGQQTTSFLPSEGQFVTYVVGVESCCFGSSCIEQTSFKAIVDSGSSFTFLPDQIYDRVVKEFDRKVNATKASFEGYPWQYCYKSSSEVLPKIPSFTLKFTANSSFIVQDPVFMIYGSQGAVGFCLAVEPSGIEIGTIGQNFMTGYRMVFDRENLKLGWSRSDCEDLTDNNKLPLAPADGNSPNSLPAEQQNTPNSSGVAPAVAGKTPSNSAAPTSRGMPSKLCLTKLLFQLLLVSSNFRWSLNTFTL
;
A
#
# COMPACT_ATOMS: atom_id res chain seq x y z
N MET A 1 -56.81 34.09 29.07
CA MET A 1 -55.96 33.23 28.21
C MET A 1 -54.46 33.44 28.52
N GLU A 2 -54.07 33.47 29.80
CA GLU A 2 -52.68 33.82 30.20
C GLU A 2 -51.97 32.74 31.02
N ILE A 3 -52.71 31.97 31.82
CA ILE A 3 -52.17 30.89 32.67
C ILE A 3 -51.34 29.88 31.84
N TRP A 4 -51.78 29.59 30.61
CA TRP A 4 -51.07 28.70 29.68
C TRP A 4 -49.75 29.28 29.14
N LYS A 5 -49.61 30.60 29.03
CA LYS A 5 -48.36 31.25 28.57
C LYS A 5 -47.29 31.22 29.66
N VAL A 6 -47.67 31.44 30.92
CA VAL A 6 -46.75 31.34 32.07
C VAL A 6 -46.23 29.91 32.24
N GLY A 7 -47.10 28.91 32.11
CA GLY A 7 -46.71 27.49 32.15
C GLY A 7 -45.72 27.10 31.05
N PHE A 8 -45.95 27.55 29.82
CA PHE A 8 -45.06 27.24 28.69
C PHE A 8 -43.67 27.87 28.83
N VAL A 9 -43.58 29.14 29.26
CA VAL A 9 -42.29 29.81 29.48
C VAL A 9 -41.51 29.18 30.64
N ALA A 10 -42.20 28.80 31.73
CA ALA A 10 -41.57 28.07 32.84
C ALA A 10 -41.07 26.68 32.41
N MET A 11 -41.81 25.97 31.55
CA MET A 11 -41.42 24.66 31.01
C MET A 11 -40.19 24.76 30.08
N VAL A 12 -40.13 25.77 29.20
CA VAL A 12 -38.97 26.00 28.31
C VAL A 12 -37.72 26.42 29.11
N LEU A 13 -37.85 27.26 30.13
CA LEU A 13 -36.74 27.59 31.04
C LEU A 13 -36.27 26.36 31.84
N GLY A 14 -37.20 25.54 32.35
CA GLY A 14 -36.87 24.29 33.04
C GLY A 14 -36.12 23.30 32.14
N LEU A 15 -36.57 23.13 30.89
CA LEU A 15 -35.88 22.30 29.89
C LEU A 15 -34.50 22.87 29.52
N SER A 16 -34.35 24.18 29.45
CA SER A 16 -33.05 24.84 29.17
C SER A 16 -32.04 24.58 30.29
N ILE A 17 -32.48 24.65 31.56
CA ILE A 17 -31.63 24.38 32.73
C ILE A 17 -31.25 22.89 32.82
N LEU A 18 -32.12 21.99 32.35
CA LEU A 18 -31.85 20.54 32.34
C LEU A 18 -30.87 20.10 31.24
N VAL A 19 -30.65 20.89 30.19
CA VAL A 19 -29.72 20.56 29.09
C VAL A 19 -28.26 20.92 29.41
N GLU A 20 -27.98 21.89 30.29
CA GLU A 20 -26.62 22.26 30.69
C GLU A 20 -26.11 21.58 31.98
N CYS A 21 -26.83 20.59 32.53
CA CYS A 21 -26.38 19.77 33.67
C CYS A 21 -26.24 18.28 33.34
N GLY A 22 -25.71 17.97 32.15
CA GLY A 22 -25.08 16.68 31.89
C GLY A 22 -23.80 16.53 32.73
N VAL A 23 -23.81 15.65 33.73
CA VAL A 23 -22.62 15.34 34.54
C VAL A 23 -21.57 14.70 33.64
N SER A 24 -20.46 15.40 33.41
CA SER A 24 -19.30 14.85 32.71
C SER A 24 -18.47 13.99 33.69
N ASP A 25 -18.50 12.68 33.50
CA ASP A 25 -17.60 11.76 34.19
C ASP A 25 -16.15 11.96 33.71
N MET A 26 -15.48 12.95 34.30
CA MET A 26 -14.04 13.15 34.13
C MET A 26 -13.27 12.02 34.82
N TYR A 27 -12.95 10.97 34.06
CA TYR A 27 -11.98 9.94 34.46
C TYR A 27 -10.60 10.55 34.68
N SER A 28 -10.32 10.99 35.91
CA SER A 28 -8.99 11.47 36.31
C SER A 28 -8.08 10.28 36.65
N SER A 29 -7.31 9.82 35.66
CA SER A 29 -6.22 8.87 35.88
C SER A 29 -4.94 9.63 36.25
N LYS A 30 -4.41 9.41 37.47
CA LYS A 30 -3.08 9.92 37.83
C LYS A 30 -2.04 9.14 37.02
N LEU A 31 -1.49 9.75 35.97
CA LEU A 31 -0.47 9.14 35.13
C LEU A 31 0.88 9.11 35.87
N VAL A 32 1.04 8.09 36.72
CA VAL A 32 2.24 7.89 37.52
C VAL A 32 3.30 7.17 36.68
N HIS A 33 4.40 7.86 36.35
CA HIS A 33 5.48 7.22 35.61
C HIS A 33 6.04 6.02 36.40
N ARG A 34 6.29 4.90 35.71
CA ARG A 34 6.98 3.69 36.20
C ARG A 34 8.30 3.93 36.96
N PHE A 35 8.92 5.11 36.85
CA PHE A 35 10.18 5.48 37.50
C PHE A 35 10.01 6.43 38.70
N SER A 36 8.78 6.87 38.99
CA SER A 36 8.44 7.66 40.19
C SER A 36 8.82 6.92 41.47
N ASP A 37 9.08 7.68 42.54
CA ASP A 37 9.42 7.09 43.83
C ASP A 37 8.22 6.36 44.45
N GLU A 38 6.98 6.75 44.10
CA GLU A 38 5.77 5.99 44.43
C GLU A 38 5.80 4.57 43.84
N VAL A 39 6.14 4.39 42.56
CA VAL A 39 6.19 3.06 41.94
C VAL A 39 7.38 2.24 42.43
N ARG A 40 8.53 2.86 42.73
CA ARG A 40 9.69 2.15 43.30
C ARG A 40 9.36 1.53 44.66
N LYS A 41 8.71 2.29 45.56
CA LYS A 41 8.33 1.81 46.90
C LYS A 41 7.39 0.59 46.85
N VAL A 42 6.40 0.60 45.97
CA VAL A 42 5.47 -0.53 45.79
C VAL A 42 6.18 -1.78 45.26
N ARG A 43 7.20 -1.61 44.41
CA ARG A 43 7.88 -2.73 43.74
C ARG A 43 8.88 -3.47 44.64
N VAL A 44 9.49 -2.77 45.60
CA VAL A 44 10.39 -3.39 46.61
C VAL A 44 9.62 -4.27 47.59
N SER A 45 8.35 -3.95 47.88
CA SER A 45 7.57 -4.65 48.91
C SER A 45 6.98 -6.00 48.49
N ARG A 46 7.01 -6.38 47.19
CA ARG A 46 6.12 -7.43 46.67
C ARG A 46 6.79 -8.74 46.25
N ASN A 47 8.07 -8.75 45.85
CA ASN A 47 8.79 -9.98 45.46
C ASN A 47 10.15 -10.07 46.15
N GLY A 48 10.36 -11.13 46.94
CA GLY A 48 11.66 -11.52 47.51
C GLY A 48 12.57 -12.27 46.52
N GLU A 49 12.50 -11.94 45.23
CA GLU A 49 13.37 -12.48 44.18
C GLU A 49 14.12 -11.33 43.51
N VAL A 50 15.32 -11.63 42.99
CA VAL A 50 16.34 -10.66 42.55
C VAL A 50 15.79 -9.64 41.56
N GLY A 51 15.32 -8.51 42.09
CA GLY A 51 14.83 -7.39 41.29
C GLY A 51 15.97 -6.80 40.46
N VAL A 52 15.71 -6.57 39.16
CA VAL A 52 16.65 -5.92 38.24
C VAL A 52 17.15 -4.62 38.87
N VAL A 53 18.42 -4.61 39.30
CA VAL A 53 19.04 -3.43 39.92
C VAL A 53 19.11 -2.33 38.87
N TRP A 54 18.46 -1.21 39.19
CA TRP A 54 18.56 0.02 38.41
C TRP A 54 19.78 0.79 38.89
N PRO A 55 20.64 1.28 37.97
CA PRO A 55 21.78 2.10 38.35
C PRO A 55 21.37 3.35 39.13
N GLN A 56 22.31 3.90 39.88
CA GLN A 56 22.09 5.10 40.70
C GLN A 56 21.48 6.23 39.87
N HIS A 57 20.44 6.86 40.40
CA HIS A 57 19.72 7.94 39.71
C HIS A 57 20.68 9.06 39.27
N ARG A 58 20.61 9.45 37.99
CA ARG A 58 21.53 10.38 37.28
C ARG A 58 22.95 9.86 36.99
N SER A 59 23.27 8.57 37.19
CA SER A 59 24.53 8.00 36.69
C SER A 59 24.52 7.84 35.16
N PHE A 60 25.70 7.70 34.55
CA PHE A 60 25.84 7.40 33.13
C PHE A 60 25.08 6.11 32.73
N GLU A 61 25.21 5.05 33.54
CA GLU A 61 24.50 3.79 33.35
C GLU A 61 22.97 3.94 33.48
N TYR A 62 22.50 4.84 34.34
CA TYR A 62 21.06 5.14 34.48
C TYR A 62 20.52 5.75 33.19
N TYR A 63 21.21 6.73 32.62
CA TYR A 63 20.86 7.30 31.31
C TYR A 63 21.02 6.28 30.18
N GLY A 64 22.04 5.41 30.22
CA GLY A 64 22.21 4.30 29.27
C GLY A 64 21.04 3.31 29.30
N LYS A 65 20.57 2.89 30.49
CA LYS A 65 19.35 2.06 30.62
C LYS A 65 18.08 2.82 30.24
N LEU A 66 17.99 4.13 30.48
CA LEU A 66 16.85 4.95 30.07
C LEU A 66 16.77 5.01 28.54
N MET A 67 17.86 5.42 27.88
CA MET A 67 17.98 5.51 26.43
C MET A 67 17.74 4.17 25.75
N ASN A 68 18.28 3.06 26.27
CA ASN A 68 17.98 1.73 25.75
C ASN A 68 16.50 1.35 25.99
N SER A 69 15.91 1.70 27.14
CA SER A 69 14.47 1.49 27.38
C SER A 69 13.58 2.37 26.50
N ASP A 70 14.04 3.53 26.05
CA ASP A 70 13.32 4.43 25.15
C ASP A 70 13.47 4.00 23.68
N LEU A 71 14.65 3.55 23.26
CA LEU A 71 14.85 2.79 22.01
C LEU A 71 13.97 1.55 21.98
N GLN A 72 13.88 0.79 23.08
CA GLN A 72 12.98 -0.37 23.18
C GLN A 72 11.51 0.05 23.18
N ARG A 73 11.12 1.21 23.73
CA ARG A 73 9.75 1.75 23.61
C ARG A 73 9.42 2.25 22.21
N GLN A 74 10.36 2.88 21.50
CA GLN A 74 10.22 3.22 20.08
C GLN A 74 10.16 1.95 19.21
N LYS A 75 10.83 0.87 19.61
CA LYS A 75 10.74 -0.47 19.00
C LYS A 75 9.54 -1.29 19.49
N MET A 76 8.81 -0.87 20.52
CA MET A 76 7.51 -1.46 20.86
C MET A 76 6.54 -1.02 19.77
N LYS A 77 6.47 -1.82 18.71
CA LYS A 77 5.48 -1.68 17.63
C LYS A 77 4.10 -1.58 18.28
N LEU A 78 3.54 -0.37 18.32
CA LEU A 78 2.10 -0.23 18.16
C LEU A 78 1.77 -1.03 16.90
N GLY A 79 0.84 -1.98 16.99
CA GLY A 79 0.44 -2.76 15.83
C GLY A 79 0.05 -1.82 14.69
N PRO A 80 0.34 -2.17 13.42
CA PRO A 80 -0.04 -1.32 12.31
C PRO A 80 -1.55 -1.03 12.37
N GLN A 81 -1.94 0.21 12.07
CA GLN A 81 -3.35 0.62 12.18
C GLN A 81 -4.27 -0.28 11.32
N PHE A 82 -3.76 -0.75 10.18
CA PHE A 82 -4.44 -1.62 9.24
C PHE A 82 -3.59 -2.87 8.96
N GLN A 83 -4.25 -4.01 8.77
CA GLN A 83 -3.57 -5.24 8.35
C GLN A 83 -3.11 -5.13 6.89
N LEU A 84 -4.00 -4.64 6.02
CA LEU A 84 -3.76 -4.40 4.60
C LEU A 84 -4.34 -3.03 4.20
N LEU A 85 -3.65 -2.34 3.29
CA LEU A 85 -4.15 -1.18 2.56
C LEU A 85 -3.96 -1.38 1.05
N PHE A 86 -4.82 -0.74 0.28
CA PHE A 86 -4.77 -0.66 -1.18
C PHE A 86 -5.37 0.67 -1.65
N PRO A 87 -5.21 1.10 -2.92
CA PRO A 87 -5.83 2.34 -3.41
C PRO A 87 -7.34 2.41 -3.15
N SER A 88 -7.89 3.61 -2.96
CA SER A 88 -9.33 3.83 -2.80
C SER A 88 -10.17 3.34 -3.99
N GLN A 89 -9.58 3.31 -5.19
CA GLN A 89 -10.18 2.78 -6.42
C GLN A 89 -10.18 1.23 -6.49
N GLY A 90 -9.56 0.56 -5.52
CA GLY A 90 -9.47 -0.89 -5.41
C GLY A 90 -8.03 -1.42 -5.50
N SER A 91 -7.85 -2.70 -5.18
CA SER A 91 -6.55 -3.39 -5.25
C SER A 91 -6.21 -3.95 -6.62
N LYS A 92 -7.16 -3.95 -7.57
CA LYS A 92 -6.99 -4.56 -8.89
C LYS A 92 -6.00 -3.77 -9.75
N THR A 93 -5.13 -4.51 -10.41
CA THR A 93 -4.19 -4.01 -11.41
C THR A 93 -4.60 -4.52 -12.79
N MET A 94 -4.35 -3.73 -13.83
CA MET A 94 -4.72 -4.06 -15.21
C MET A 94 -3.52 -3.90 -16.15
N PRO A 95 -3.43 -4.72 -17.21
CA PRO A 95 -2.49 -4.53 -18.30
C PRO A 95 -3.10 -3.52 -19.28
N LEU A 96 -2.27 -2.78 -20.00
CA LEU A 96 -2.75 -1.86 -21.03
C LEU A 96 -2.05 -2.05 -22.39
N GLY A 97 -1.40 -3.21 -22.55
CA GLY A 97 -0.85 -3.70 -23.81
C GLY A 97 0.36 -2.91 -24.32
N ASN A 98 0.53 -2.92 -25.65
CA ASN A 98 1.64 -2.28 -26.36
C ASN A 98 1.77 -0.78 -26.04
N ASP A 99 0.65 -0.04 -26.09
CA ASP A 99 0.61 1.42 -25.90
C ASP A 99 1.22 1.84 -24.56
N PHE A 100 1.16 0.95 -23.54
CA PHE A 100 1.60 1.16 -22.17
C PHE A 100 2.79 0.27 -21.76
N GLY A 101 3.54 -0.25 -22.73
CA GLY A 101 4.78 -1.01 -22.51
C GLY A 101 4.62 -2.36 -21.81
N TRP A 102 3.41 -2.94 -21.77
CA TRP A 102 3.11 -4.20 -21.05
C TRP A 102 3.39 -4.17 -19.54
N LEU A 103 3.29 -2.99 -18.91
CA LEU A 103 3.31 -2.88 -17.44
C LEU A 103 1.92 -3.11 -16.85
N HIS A 104 1.87 -3.45 -15.55
CA HIS A 104 0.64 -3.43 -14.78
C HIS A 104 0.38 -2.04 -14.18
N TYR A 105 -0.86 -1.56 -14.33
CA TYR A 105 -1.32 -0.25 -13.89
C TYR A 105 -2.38 -0.36 -12.80
N MET A 106 -2.50 0.69 -11.99
CA MET A 106 -3.62 0.84 -11.06
C MET A 106 -4.10 2.29 -10.99
N TRP A 107 -5.37 2.48 -10.61
CA TRP A 107 -5.92 3.80 -10.31
C TRP A 107 -5.61 4.21 -8.86
N VAL A 108 -5.10 5.42 -8.68
CA VAL A 108 -4.83 6.03 -7.37
C VAL A 108 -5.45 7.41 -7.27
N ASP A 109 -5.93 7.76 -6.07
CA ASP A 109 -6.57 9.06 -5.82
C ASP A 109 -5.64 9.96 -5.00
N ILE A 110 -5.35 11.16 -5.50
CA ILE A 110 -4.45 12.14 -4.88
C ILE A 110 -5.16 13.49 -4.70
N GLY A 111 -4.99 14.14 -3.55
CA GLY A 111 -5.40 15.52 -3.30
C GLY A 111 -6.70 15.72 -2.51
N THR A 112 -7.04 16.99 -2.21
CA THR A 112 -8.31 17.37 -1.54
C THR A 112 -8.95 18.59 -2.23
N PRO A 113 -9.98 18.43 -3.09
CA PRO A 113 -10.62 17.17 -3.50
C PRO A 113 -9.67 16.24 -4.25
N ASN A 114 -10.00 14.95 -4.27
CA ASN A 114 -9.16 13.94 -4.91
C ASN A 114 -9.37 13.89 -6.43
N VAL A 115 -8.28 13.63 -7.15
CA VAL A 115 -8.24 13.36 -8.59
C VAL A 115 -7.59 11.99 -8.80
N SER A 116 -8.08 11.22 -9.77
CA SER A 116 -7.64 9.84 -10.03
C SER A 116 -6.57 9.79 -11.13
N PHE A 117 -5.48 9.07 -10.88
CA PHE A 117 -4.35 8.88 -11.78
C PHE A 117 -4.09 7.39 -12.05
N LEU A 118 -3.75 7.03 -13.28
CA LEU A 118 -3.44 5.68 -13.74
C LEU A 118 -1.93 5.42 -13.74
N VAL A 119 -1.42 4.88 -12.64
CA VAL A 119 0.03 4.76 -12.41
C VAL A 119 0.55 3.36 -12.72
N ALA A 120 1.67 3.29 -13.45
CA ALA A 120 2.45 2.06 -13.62
C ALA A 120 3.01 1.57 -12.27
N LEU A 121 3.12 0.26 -12.06
CA LEU A 121 3.68 -0.34 -10.84
C LEU A 121 5.14 -0.74 -11.02
N ASP A 122 6.05 0.00 -10.38
CA ASP A 122 7.48 -0.15 -10.57
C ASP A 122 8.17 -0.50 -9.24
N ALA A 123 8.72 -1.72 -9.13
CA ALA A 123 9.50 -2.14 -7.96
C ALA A 123 11.00 -1.85 -8.10
N GLY A 124 11.46 -1.48 -9.29
CA GLY A 124 12.82 -1.05 -9.60
C GLY A 124 13.14 0.39 -9.19
N SER A 125 12.13 1.27 -9.08
CA SER A 125 12.30 2.68 -8.66
C SER A 125 11.51 3.08 -7.40
N ASP A 126 11.88 4.22 -6.81
CA ASP A 126 11.35 4.71 -5.53
C ASP A 126 10.23 5.76 -5.65
N LEU A 127 10.20 6.56 -6.71
CA LEU A 127 9.39 7.78 -6.75
C LEU A 127 8.00 7.54 -7.35
N LEU A 128 6.94 7.86 -6.60
CA LEU A 128 5.64 8.17 -7.20
C LEU A 128 5.75 9.50 -7.95
N TRP A 129 5.28 9.58 -9.20
CA TRP A 129 5.14 10.85 -9.91
C TRP A 129 3.91 10.81 -10.84
N VAL A 130 3.34 11.98 -11.11
CA VAL A 130 2.18 12.21 -11.98
C VAL A 130 2.41 13.45 -12.84
N PRO A 131 1.83 13.56 -14.05
CA PRO A 131 1.92 14.76 -14.88
C PRO A 131 1.34 15.98 -14.15
N CYS A 132 2.03 17.12 -14.23
CA CYS A 132 1.70 18.32 -13.44
C CYS A 132 2.40 19.56 -14.00
N GLU A 133 1.65 20.64 -14.22
CA GLU A 133 2.10 21.88 -14.89
C GLU A 133 2.87 21.55 -16.18
N CYS A 134 2.24 20.75 -17.04
CA CYS A 134 2.90 20.07 -18.13
C CYS A 134 3.52 21.03 -19.16
N VAL A 135 4.83 20.89 -19.37
CA VAL A 135 5.59 21.58 -20.43
C VAL A 135 5.89 20.62 -21.58
N GLN A 136 6.15 19.34 -21.27
CA GLN A 136 6.43 18.29 -22.25
C GLN A 136 6.08 16.92 -21.65
N CYS A 137 4.89 16.40 -21.93
CA CYS A 137 4.41 15.11 -21.41
C CYS A 137 3.69 14.35 -22.52
N ALA A 138 3.39 13.08 -22.26
CA ALA A 138 2.49 12.30 -23.10
C ALA A 138 1.11 12.97 -23.25
N PRO A 139 0.37 12.68 -24.33
CA PRO A 139 -1.04 13.02 -24.43
C PRO A 139 -1.83 12.45 -23.23
N LEU A 140 -2.83 13.20 -22.76
CA LEU A 140 -3.71 12.75 -21.66
C LEU A 140 -5.12 12.37 -22.14
N SER A 141 -5.46 12.56 -23.42
CA SER A 141 -6.77 12.12 -23.92
C SER A 141 -6.78 10.63 -24.27
N ALA A 142 -7.83 9.93 -23.87
CA ALA A 142 -8.08 8.53 -24.23
C ALA A 142 -8.09 8.30 -25.75
N SER A 143 -8.44 9.32 -26.55
CA SER A 143 -8.43 9.24 -28.01
C SER A 143 -7.06 8.93 -28.64
N TYR A 144 -5.96 9.09 -27.88
CA TYR A 144 -4.61 8.68 -28.29
C TYR A 144 -4.29 7.21 -27.98
N TYR A 145 -5.09 6.53 -27.17
CA TYR A 145 -4.78 5.22 -26.58
C TYR A 145 -5.87 4.20 -26.93
N SER A 146 -5.47 3.09 -27.56
CA SER A 146 -6.44 2.07 -27.98
C SER A 146 -7.09 1.32 -26.81
N SER A 147 -6.45 1.35 -25.63
CA SER A 147 -6.82 0.60 -24.43
C SER A 147 -7.53 1.43 -23.34
N LEU A 148 -7.77 2.73 -23.54
CA LEU A 148 -8.43 3.60 -22.56
C LEU A 148 -9.88 3.94 -22.92
N ASP A 149 -10.74 3.95 -21.90
CA ASP A 149 -12.16 4.30 -21.99
C ASP A 149 -12.51 5.71 -21.46
N LYS A 150 -11.56 6.37 -20.78
CA LYS A 150 -11.70 7.73 -20.21
C LYS A 150 -10.38 8.50 -20.25
N ASP A 151 -10.47 9.82 -20.35
CA ASP A 151 -9.30 10.70 -20.32
C ASP A 151 -8.54 10.60 -18.98
N LEU A 152 -7.23 10.82 -19.07
CA LEU A 152 -6.26 10.88 -17.97
C LEU A 152 -6.24 12.29 -17.33
N ASN A 153 -5.53 12.47 -16.22
CA ASN A 153 -5.58 13.72 -15.45
C ASN A 153 -4.22 14.43 -15.37
N GLU A 154 -4.25 15.74 -15.19
CA GLU A 154 -3.07 16.52 -14.82
C GLU A 154 -3.23 17.00 -13.38
N TYR A 155 -2.24 16.72 -12.53
CA TYR A 155 -2.27 17.17 -11.14
C TYR A 155 -2.03 18.69 -11.06
N ASN A 156 -2.95 19.39 -10.41
CA ASN A 156 -2.84 20.83 -10.15
C ASN A 156 -2.59 21.09 -8.65
N PRO A 157 -1.37 21.50 -8.25
CA PRO A 157 -1.07 21.80 -6.84
C PRO A 157 -1.99 22.87 -6.24
N SER A 158 -2.36 23.88 -7.03
CA SER A 158 -3.27 24.96 -6.59
C SER A 158 -4.73 24.51 -6.49
N GLY A 159 -5.10 23.38 -7.11
CA GLY A 159 -6.43 22.79 -7.04
C GLY A 159 -6.69 21.96 -5.78
N SER A 160 -5.65 21.55 -5.06
CA SER A 160 -5.75 20.73 -3.86
C SER A 160 -5.45 21.52 -2.59
N SER A 161 -6.42 21.60 -1.69
CA SER A 161 -6.33 22.29 -0.39
C SER A 161 -5.34 21.65 0.59
N THR A 162 -4.84 20.44 0.30
CA THR A 162 -3.84 19.75 1.11
C THR A 162 -2.43 19.73 0.48
N SER A 163 -2.28 20.22 -0.76
CA SER A 163 -1.01 20.26 -1.48
C SER A 163 0.01 21.18 -0.83
N LYS A 164 1.28 20.73 -0.79
CA LYS A 164 2.43 21.51 -0.31
C LYS A 164 3.66 21.19 -1.13
N PHE A 165 4.32 22.21 -1.69
CA PHE A 165 5.66 22.02 -2.26
C PHE A 165 6.65 21.60 -1.17
N LEU A 166 7.44 20.56 -1.45
CA LEU A 166 8.53 20.15 -0.59
C LEU A 166 9.70 21.13 -0.76
N SER A 167 10.22 21.73 0.31
CA SER A 167 11.33 22.68 0.21
C SER A 167 12.68 21.99 -0.02
N CYS A 168 13.64 22.66 -0.64
CA CYS A 168 15.01 22.13 -0.79
C CYS A 168 15.75 21.84 0.52
N SER A 169 15.33 22.45 1.64
CA SER A 169 15.84 22.13 2.98
C SER A 169 15.33 20.80 3.56
N HIS A 170 14.38 20.14 2.88
CA HIS A 170 13.78 18.90 3.36
C HIS A 170 14.70 17.70 3.12
N GLN A 171 14.77 16.76 4.06
CA GLN A 171 15.68 15.61 4.00
C GLN A 171 15.49 14.72 2.75
N LEU A 172 14.27 14.64 2.20
CA LEU A 172 13.98 13.89 0.97
C LEU A 172 14.33 14.65 -0.32
N CYS A 173 14.92 15.85 -0.23
CA CYS A 173 15.33 16.62 -1.41
C CYS A 173 16.78 16.30 -1.80
N GLU A 174 16.99 15.25 -2.59
CA GLU A 174 18.32 14.82 -3.03
C GLU A 174 19.06 15.90 -3.82
N LEU A 175 18.36 16.60 -4.72
CA LEU A 175 18.90 17.73 -5.47
C LEU A 175 18.86 19.06 -4.69
N GLY A 176 18.67 19.02 -3.37
CA GLY A 176 18.57 20.21 -2.52
C GLY A 176 19.82 21.09 -2.52
N SER A 177 20.98 20.52 -2.80
CA SER A 177 22.25 21.23 -3.00
C SER A 177 22.28 22.09 -4.28
N ASN A 178 21.48 21.75 -5.29
CA ASN A 178 21.37 22.50 -6.55
C ASN A 178 20.44 23.72 -6.41
N CYS A 179 19.84 23.92 -5.24
CA CYS A 179 18.90 24.99 -4.97
C CYS A 179 19.58 26.29 -4.56
N LYS A 180 19.11 27.42 -5.12
CA LYS A 180 19.60 28.77 -4.78
C LYS A 180 19.08 29.25 -3.42
N ASN A 181 17.94 28.71 -2.96
CA ASN A 181 17.29 29.09 -1.71
C ASN A 181 16.75 27.82 -1.01
N PRO A 182 17.07 27.57 0.28
CA PRO A 182 16.55 26.41 1.02
C PRO A 182 15.02 26.30 1.08
N LYS A 183 14.30 27.40 0.88
CA LYS A 183 12.82 27.46 0.85
C LYS A 183 12.19 27.27 -0.52
N GLN A 184 12.96 27.22 -1.62
CA GLN A 184 12.37 26.99 -2.95
C GLN A 184 11.82 25.56 -3.05
N PRO A 185 10.84 25.29 -3.94
CA PRO A 185 10.40 23.93 -4.25
C PRO A 185 11.59 23.04 -4.67
N CYS A 186 11.65 21.84 -4.13
CA CYS A 186 12.67 20.86 -4.41
C CYS A 186 12.55 20.37 -5.87
N PRO A 187 13.56 20.58 -6.72
CA PRO A 187 13.58 19.98 -8.05
C PRO A 187 13.87 18.48 -7.94
N TYR A 188 13.33 17.69 -8.87
CA TYR A 188 13.70 16.28 -9.03
C TYR A 188 13.94 15.95 -10.51
N THR A 189 14.75 14.92 -10.72
CA THR A 189 14.94 14.24 -12.01
C THR A 189 15.16 12.76 -11.70
N VAL A 190 14.40 11.88 -12.35
CA VAL A 190 14.64 10.43 -12.33
C VAL A 190 14.87 9.96 -13.76
N ASN A 191 15.97 9.25 -13.98
CA ASN A 191 16.31 8.60 -15.25
C ASN A 191 16.07 7.10 -15.10
N TYR A 192 15.55 6.47 -16.15
CA TYR A 192 15.23 5.04 -16.17
C TYR A 192 16.16 4.32 -17.16
N VAL A 193 16.20 2.99 -17.09
CA VAL A 193 17.13 2.18 -17.90
C VAL A 193 16.75 2.17 -19.39
N SER A 194 15.46 2.38 -19.72
CA SER A 194 15.00 2.48 -21.11
C SER A 194 15.52 3.75 -21.78
N GLU A 195 15.84 3.64 -23.08
CA GLU A 195 16.52 4.68 -23.87
C GLU A 195 15.88 6.07 -23.71
N ASP A 196 16.71 7.05 -23.39
CA ASP A 196 16.37 8.46 -23.13
C ASP A 196 15.14 8.70 -22.23
N THR A 197 14.77 7.76 -21.35
CA THR A 197 13.53 7.82 -20.58
C THR A 197 13.75 8.46 -19.20
N SER A 198 13.06 9.58 -18.95
CA SER A 198 13.16 10.32 -17.70
C SER A 198 11.86 11.04 -17.33
N THR A 199 11.75 11.46 -16.07
CA THR A 199 10.75 12.42 -15.59
C THR A 199 11.44 13.48 -14.72
N SER A 200 11.00 14.74 -14.82
CA SER A 200 11.52 15.84 -14.02
C SER A 200 10.48 16.91 -13.74
N GLY A 201 10.69 17.64 -12.64
CA GLY A 201 9.77 18.65 -12.15
C GLY A 201 10.09 19.03 -10.70
N VAL A 202 9.08 19.16 -9.85
CA VAL A 202 9.23 19.50 -8.43
C VAL A 202 8.55 18.50 -7.50
N LEU A 203 9.08 18.31 -6.29
CA LEU A 203 8.45 17.44 -5.28
C LEU A 203 7.31 18.16 -4.56
N VAL A 204 6.19 17.45 -4.42
CA VAL A 204 4.97 17.87 -3.72
C VAL A 204 4.63 16.83 -2.65
N GLU A 205 4.11 17.28 -1.50
CA GLU A 205 3.42 16.44 -0.53
C GLU A 205 1.91 16.69 -0.61
N ASP A 206 1.13 15.62 -0.74
CA ASP A 206 -0.33 15.66 -0.69
C ASP A 206 -0.89 14.32 -0.17
N ILE A 207 -2.22 14.21 -0.08
CA ILE A 207 -2.91 13.03 0.45
C ILE A 207 -3.18 12.01 -0.66
N LEU A 208 -2.60 10.80 -0.49
CA LEU A 208 -3.04 9.58 -1.16
C LEU A 208 -4.25 9.00 -0.39
N HIS A 209 -5.33 8.69 -1.09
CA HIS A 209 -6.50 8.02 -0.51
C HIS A 209 -6.41 6.51 -0.72
N LEU A 210 -6.73 5.78 0.34
CA LEU A 210 -6.57 4.33 0.42
C LEU A 210 -7.84 3.71 1.00
N ALA A 211 -8.12 2.49 0.59
CA ALA A 211 -9.10 1.62 1.23
C ALA A 211 -8.39 0.67 2.20
N SER A 212 -9.05 0.38 3.32
CA SER A 212 -8.70 -0.71 4.22
C SER A 212 -9.74 -1.81 4.11
N GLY A 213 -9.31 -3.06 4.20
CA GLY A 213 -10.23 -4.19 4.08
C GLY A 213 -9.55 -5.52 4.29
N ASN A 214 -10.35 -6.58 4.13
CA ASN A 214 -9.78 -7.86 3.70
C ASN A 214 -9.58 -7.80 2.17
N ARG A 215 -8.97 -8.83 1.60
CA ARG A 215 -8.58 -8.89 0.18
C ARG A 215 -9.78 -8.88 -0.79
N MET A 216 -11.00 -9.08 -0.29
CA MET A 216 -12.25 -9.15 -1.06
C MET A 216 -13.07 -7.87 -1.02
N ALA A 217 -13.05 -7.13 0.09
CA ALA A 217 -13.91 -5.97 0.29
C ALA A 217 -13.26 -4.90 1.17
N ALA A 218 -13.31 -3.66 0.71
CA ALA A 218 -13.05 -2.48 1.54
C ALA A 218 -14.11 -2.38 2.64
N ASN A 219 -13.67 -2.21 3.89
CA ASN A 219 -14.52 -2.01 5.07
C ASN A 219 -14.18 -0.72 5.84
N GLY A 220 -13.21 0.05 5.34
CA GLY A 220 -12.82 1.35 5.87
C GLY A 220 -11.95 2.11 4.86
N SER A 221 -11.54 3.31 5.25
CA SER A 221 -10.67 4.17 4.45
C SER A 221 -9.50 4.69 5.27
N ALA A 222 -8.40 4.98 4.58
CA ALA A 222 -7.21 5.58 5.14
C ALA A 222 -6.74 6.72 4.23
N ARG A 223 -5.97 7.64 4.81
CA ARG A 223 -5.36 8.77 4.13
C ARG A 223 -3.92 8.88 4.55
N ALA A 224 -3.01 9.01 3.60
CA ALA A 224 -1.58 9.06 3.85
C ALA A 224 -0.94 10.28 3.18
N PRO A 225 -0.16 11.11 3.90
CA PRO A 225 0.67 12.14 3.28
C PRO A 225 1.85 11.48 2.56
N VAL A 226 1.80 11.48 1.23
CA VAL A 226 2.85 10.97 0.34
C VAL A 226 3.59 12.11 -0.31
N THR A 227 4.88 11.91 -0.56
CA THR A 227 5.70 12.83 -1.35
C THR A 227 5.84 12.24 -2.75
N PHE A 228 5.60 13.03 -3.79
CA PHE A 228 5.62 12.60 -5.18
C PHE A 228 6.15 13.69 -6.10
N GLY A 229 6.55 13.30 -7.31
CA GLY A 229 6.93 14.21 -8.37
C GLY A 229 5.71 14.82 -9.06
N CYS A 230 5.59 16.15 -8.99
CA CYS A 230 4.83 16.95 -9.95
C CYS A 230 5.69 17.05 -11.22
N GLY A 231 5.43 16.16 -12.19
CA GLY A 231 6.25 15.99 -13.39
C GLY A 231 5.81 16.88 -14.53
N SER A 232 6.60 17.91 -14.82
CA SER A 232 6.33 18.86 -15.91
C SER A 232 7.04 18.50 -17.22
N LYS A 233 8.05 17.62 -17.16
CA LYS A 233 8.78 17.12 -18.33
C LYS A 233 9.05 15.62 -18.27
N GLN A 234 8.66 14.91 -19.32
CA GLN A 234 8.89 13.50 -19.58
C GLN A 234 9.71 13.33 -20.87
N THR A 235 10.52 12.28 -20.96
CA THR A 235 11.32 11.94 -22.16
C THR A 235 11.26 10.44 -22.46
N GLY A 236 11.75 10.03 -23.64
CA GLY A 236 11.84 8.63 -24.05
C GLY A 236 10.48 7.94 -24.10
N GLY A 237 10.41 6.70 -23.62
CA GLY A 237 9.19 5.87 -23.65
C GLY A 237 7.99 6.50 -22.95
N TYR A 238 8.21 7.31 -21.91
CA TYR A 238 7.11 7.98 -21.19
C TYR A 238 6.45 9.07 -22.02
N LEU A 239 7.22 9.88 -22.75
CA LEU A 239 6.66 10.88 -23.67
C LEU A 239 5.84 10.23 -24.80
N ASN A 240 6.17 9.00 -25.16
CA ASN A 240 5.47 8.21 -26.17
C ASN A 240 4.25 7.44 -25.63
N GLY A 241 3.94 7.57 -24.33
CA GLY A 241 2.72 7.01 -23.74
C GLY A 241 2.87 5.76 -22.89
N VAL A 242 4.09 5.31 -22.54
CA VAL A 242 4.24 4.14 -21.64
C VAL A 242 3.61 4.43 -20.28
N ALA A 243 3.96 5.53 -19.60
CA ALA A 243 3.44 5.89 -18.28
C ALA A 243 2.84 7.32 -18.28
N PRO A 244 1.74 7.58 -19.02
CA PRO A 244 1.31 8.93 -19.38
C PRO A 244 0.72 9.68 -18.17
N ASP A 245 -0.08 8.99 -17.37
CA ASP A 245 -0.73 9.50 -16.15
C ASP A 245 0.13 9.29 -14.88
N GLY A 246 1.36 8.79 -15.03
CA GLY A 246 2.34 8.61 -13.96
C GLY A 246 2.78 7.17 -13.69
N LEU A 247 3.62 7.04 -12.67
CA LEU A 247 4.22 5.78 -12.22
C LEU A 247 4.39 5.82 -10.70
N MET A 248 4.14 4.69 -10.03
CA MET A 248 4.35 4.50 -8.60
C MET A 248 5.58 3.63 -8.35
N GLY A 249 6.67 4.26 -7.91
CA GLY A 249 7.80 3.56 -7.31
C GLY A 249 7.41 2.85 -6.01
N LEU A 250 7.73 1.56 -5.94
CA LEU A 250 7.55 0.64 -4.82
C LEU A 250 8.90 0.23 -4.19
N GLY A 251 9.99 0.83 -4.66
CA GLY A 251 11.37 0.59 -4.23
C GLY A 251 11.65 0.85 -2.73
N PRO A 252 12.86 0.52 -2.28
CA PRO A 252 13.21 0.53 -0.87
C PRO A 252 13.48 1.93 -0.27
N GLY A 253 13.55 3.00 -1.06
CA GLY A 253 13.88 4.36 -0.61
C GLY A 253 12.80 5.03 0.25
N GLU A 254 13.23 5.99 1.07
CA GLU A 254 12.39 6.66 2.07
C GLU A 254 11.24 7.51 1.50
N ILE A 255 11.33 7.87 0.20
CA ILE A 255 10.29 8.62 -0.52
C ILE A 255 9.14 7.73 -1.03
N SER A 256 9.39 6.42 -1.21
CA SER A 256 8.43 5.51 -1.85
C SER A 256 7.14 5.33 -1.06
N VAL A 257 6.04 5.04 -1.76
CA VAL A 257 4.72 4.86 -1.13
C VAL A 257 4.76 3.79 -0.03
N PRO A 258 5.31 2.58 -0.23
CA PRO A 258 5.50 1.61 0.85
C PRO A 258 6.21 2.17 2.08
N SER A 259 7.27 2.97 1.90
CA SER A 259 8.00 3.63 3.00
C SER A 259 7.14 4.64 3.74
N ARG A 260 6.42 5.50 3.02
CA ARG A 260 5.54 6.52 3.61
C ARG A 260 4.42 5.89 4.43
N LEU A 261 3.78 4.82 3.93
CA LEU A 261 2.70 4.13 4.65
C LEU A 261 3.20 3.42 5.92
N ALA A 262 4.35 2.74 5.84
CA ALA A 262 4.94 2.06 6.99
C ALA A 262 5.46 3.05 8.05
N LYS A 263 6.12 4.14 7.62
CA LYS A 263 6.65 5.20 8.51
C LYS A 263 5.55 5.99 9.22
N ALA A 264 4.37 6.11 8.60
CA ALA A 264 3.16 6.63 9.23
C ALA A 264 2.49 5.65 10.21
N GLY A 265 2.98 4.40 10.33
CA GLY A 265 2.41 3.37 11.20
C GLY A 265 1.10 2.76 10.69
N LEU A 266 0.74 3.02 9.43
CA LEU A 266 -0.53 2.57 8.85
C LEU A 266 -0.54 1.06 8.58
N VAL A 267 0.59 0.53 8.11
CA VAL A 267 0.79 -0.87 7.71
C VAL A 267 2.17 -1.37 8.15
N ARG A 268 2.43 -2.68 8.03
CA ARG A 268 3.79 -3.23 8.10
C ARG A 268 4.65 -2.68 6.95
N ASN A 269 5.97 -2.67 7.15
CA ASN A 269 6.88 -2.34 6.04
C ASN A 269 7.04 -3.51 5.07
N SER A 270 5.99 -3.77 4.30
CA SER A 270 5.96 -4.80 3.26
C SER A 270 4.84 -4.51 2.27
N PHE A 271 4.88 -5.15 1.12
CA PHE A 271 3.76 -5.19 0.17
C PHE A 271 3.79 -6.49 -0.63
N SER A 272 2.68 -6.80 -1.30
CA SER A 272 2.62 -7.89 -2.26
C SER A 272 2.09 -7.45 -3.62
N LEU A 273 2.66 -8.03 -4.67
CA LEU A 273 2.13 -8.02 -6.04
C LEU A 273 1.66 -9.43 -6.40
N CYS A 274 0.65 -9.53 -7.26
CA CYS A 274 0.21 -10.79 -7.83
C CYS A 274 -0.34 -10.54 -9.22
N PHE A 275 0.12 -11.30 -10.22
CA PHE A 275 -0.28 -11.19 -11.62
C PHE A 275 -0.76 -12.56 -12.13
N LYS A 276 -1.76 -12.58 -13.01
CA LYS A 276 -2.40 -13.79 -13.56
C LYS A 276 -2.07 -13.96 -15.05
N GLU A 277 -2.39 -15.13 -15.58
CA GLU A 277 -2.25 -15.46 -17.01
C GLU A 277 -3.24 -14.72 -17.93
N ASP A 278 -4.31 -14.14 -17.36
CA ASP A 278 -5.18 -13.19 -18.06
C ASP A 278 -4.72 -11.73 -17.87
N ASP A 279 -3.45 -11.54 -17.52
CA ASP A 279 -2.74 -10.29 -17.26
C ASP A 279 -3.42 -9.37 -16.21
N SER A 280 -4.46 -9.84 -15.51
CA SER A 280 -5.05 -9.12 -14.38
C SER A 280 -4.29 -9.42 -13.09
N GLY A 281 -4.32 -8.49 -12.13
CA GLY A 281 -3.55 -8.67 -10.90
C GLY A 281 -4.07 -7.89 -9.70
N ARG A 282 -3.30 -7.92 -8.61
CA ARG A 282 -3.56 -7.15 -7.39
C ARG A 282 -2.29 -6.68 -6.68
N ILE A 283 -2.43 -5.54 -5.99
CA ILE A 283 -1.44 -5.00 -5.04
C ILE A 283 -2.04 -4.82 -3.64
N PHE A 284 -1.27 -5.13 -2.61
CA PHE A 284 -1.62 -4.89 -1.21
C PHE A 284 -0.41 -4.40 -0.40
N PHE A 285 -0.53 -3.26 0.28
CA PHE A 285 0.44 -2.74 1.25
C PHE A 285 0.20 -3.34 2.63
N GLY A 286 1.27 -3.64 3.37
CA GLY A 286 1.24 -4.34 4.66
C GLY A 286 1.20 -5.86 4.59
N ASP A 287 1.08 -6.43 3.39
CA ASP A 287 1.00 -7.88 3.21
C ASP A 287 2.34 -8.56 3.54
N GLN A 288 2.31 -9.62 4.36
CA GLN A 288 3.48 -10.41 4.74
C GLN A 288 3.49 -11.82 4.11
N GLY A 289 2.52 -12.15 3.26
CA GLY A 289 2.36 -13.46 2.65
C GLY A 289 1.76 -14.52 3.58
N PRO A 290 1.46 -15.72 3.05
CA PRO A 290 0.97 -16.83 3.84
C PRO A 290 2.11 -17.48 4.65
N ALA A 291 1.76 -18.15 5.75
CA ALA A 291 2.71 -18.95 6.50
C ALA A 291 3.27 -20.11 5.65
N GLY A 292 4.59 -20.29 5.64
CA GLY A 292 5.24 -21.35 4.87
C GLY A 292 5.47 -21.06 3.38
N GLN A 293 5.24 -19.82 2.92
CA GLN A 293 5.72 -19.38 1.60
C GLN A 293 7.24 -19.60 1.45
N GLN A 294 7.68 -19.84 0.22
CA GLN A 294 9.11 -19.88 -0.11
C GLN A 294 9.71 -18.48 0.01
N THR A 295 11.00 -18.37 0.36
CA THR A 295 11.66 -17.07 0.54
C THR A 295 13.12 -17.09 0.13
N THR A 296 13.65 -15.92 -0.27
CA THR A 296 15.09 -15.64 -0.38
C THR A 296 15.40 -14.28 0.25
N SER A 297 16.58 -14.10 0.82
CA SER A 297 17.01 -12.80 1.34
C SER A 297 17.31 -11.81 0.22
N PHE A 298 16.99 -10.54 0.45
CA PHE A 298 17.54 -9.46 -0.35
C PHE A 298 19.03 -9.29 -0.06
N LEU A 299 19.80 -8.92 -1.08
CA LEU A 299 21.23 -8.68 -1.00
C LEU A 299 21.50 -7.16 -1.01
N PRO A 300 22.37 -6.65 -0.10
CA PRO A 300 22.79 -5.26 -0.17
C PRO A 300 23.76 -5.03 -1.33
N SER A 301 23.70 -3.83 -1.92
CA SER A 301 24.75 -3.27 -2.77
C SER A 301 25.57 -2.29 -1.93
N GLU A 302 26.89 -2.51 -1.82
CA GLU A 302 27.80 -1.69 -1.00
C GLU A 302 27.32 -1.46 0.46
N GLY A 303 26.63 -2.45 1.03
CA GLY A 303 26.06 -2.37 2.38
C GLY A 303 24.69 -1.67 2.48
N GLN A 304 24.12 -1.21 1.36
CA GLN A 304 22.83 -0.50 1.29
C GLN A 304 21.81 -1.28 0.45
N PHE A 305 20.53 -1.16 0.80
CA PHE A 305 19.42 -1.76 0.04
C PHE A 305 18.80 -0.69 -0.87
N VAL A 306 19.48 -0.37 -1.97
CA VAL A 306 19.05 0.64 -2.95
C VAL A 306 18.02 0.11 -3.96
N THR A 307 17.92 -1.21 -4.13
CA THR A 307 16.88 -1.89 -4.91
C THR A 307 16.70 -3.33 -4.42
N TYR A 308 15.69 -4.05 -4.91
CA TYR A 308 15.36 -5.41 -4.50
C TYR A 308 16.23 -6.46 -5.22
N VAL A 309 17.50 -6.56 -4.82
CA VAL A 309 18.44 -7.55 -5.39
C VAL A 309 18.30 -8.90 -4.68
N VAL A 310 18.26 -10.00 -5.44
CA VAL A 310 18.33 -11.39 -4.95
C VAL A 310 19.50 -12.15 -5.60
N GLY A 311 19.98 -13.22 -4.96
CA GLY A 311 21.05 -14.08 -5.48
C GLY A 311 20.51 -15.39 -6.02
N VAL A 312 20.66 -15.62 -7.33
CA VAL A 312 20.37 -16.90 -7.99
C VAL A 312 21.64 -17.76 -7.97
N GLU A 313 21.54 -19.00 -7.53
CA GLU A 313 22.66 -19.95 -7.45
C GLU A 313 22.80 -20.78 -8.73
N SER A 314 21.68 -21.18 -9.34
CA SER A 314 21.69 -21.88 -10.63
C SER A 314 20.32 -21.83 -11.33
N CYS A 315 20.34 -21.78 -12.65
CA CYS A 315 19.21 -22.06 -13.51
C CYS A 315 19.10 -23.56 -13.81
N CYS A 316 17.90 -24.13 -13.81
CA CYS A 316 17.66 -25.56 -14.04
C CYS A 316 16.49 -25.80 -15.00
N PHE A 317 16.61 -26.83 -15.86
CA PHE A 317 15.52 -27.35 -16.69
C PHE A 317 15.16 -28.79 -16.28
N GLY A 318 13.98 -28.92 -15.65
CA GLY A 318 13.58 -30.13 -14.93
C GLY A 318 14.54 -30.42 -13.78
N SER A 319 15.05 -31.65 -13.71
CA SER A 319 16.04 -32.06 -12.70
C SER A 319 17.49 -31.66 -13.01
N SER A 320 17.77 -31.12 -14.22
CA SER A 320 19.14 -30.76 -14.65
C SER A 320 19.42 -29.28 -14.38
N CYS A 321 20.42 -28.99 -13.55
CA CYS A 321 20.89 -27.61 -13.33
C CYS A 321 22.13 -27.31 -14.18
N ILE A 322 22.25 -26.07 -14.64
CA ILE A 322 23.27 -25.63 -15.59
C ILE A 322 24.48 -25.08 -14.82
N GLU A 323 25.68 -25.58 -15.11
CA GLU A 323 26.90 -25.10 -14.48
C GLU A 323 27.19 -23.64 -14.82
N GLN A 324 27.73 -22.91 -13.83
CA GLN A 324 28.12 -21.49 -13.95
C GLN A 324 26.93 -20.59 -14.34
N THR A 325 25.76 -20.80 -13.72
CA THR A 325 24.56 -19.96 -13.86
C THR A 325 24.13 -19.27 -12.56
N SER A 326 25.11 -18.91 -11.72
CA SER A 326 24.87 -18.02 -10.57
C SER A 326 25.01 -16.56 -10.98
N PHE A 327 24.07 -15.73 -10.53
CA PHE A 327 24.06 -14.29 -10.79
C PHE A 327 23.22 -13.54 -9.74
N LYS A 328 23.36 -12.21 -9.70
CA LYS A 328 22.42 -11.34 -8.97
C LYS A 328 21.30 -10.92 -9.91
N ALA A 329 20.07 -10.80 -9.40
CA ALA A 329 18.95 -10.26 -10.14
C ALA A 329 18.22 -9.18 -9.35
N ILE A 330 17.81 -8.09 -10.02
CA ILE A 330 16.82 -7.14 -9.51
C ILE A 330 15.44 -7.78 -9.67
N VAL A 331 14.54 -7.60 -8.70
CA VAL A 331 13.16 -8.08 -8.78
C VAL A 331 12.25 -6.90 -9.05
N ASP A 332 11.77 -6.79 -10.30
CA ASP A 332 11.23 -5.54 -10.82
C ASP A 332 9.90 -5.72 -11.57
N SER A 333 8.83 -5.10 -11.08
CA SER A 333 7.53 -5.05 -11.75
C SER A 333 7.43 -3.95 -12.82
N GLY A 334 8.38 -3.01 -12.86
CA GLY A 334 8.54 -2.04 -13.94
C GLY A 334 9.20 -2.63 -15.20
N SER A 335 9.51 -3.92 -15.20
CA SER A 335 10.08 -4.65 -16.33
C SER A 335 9.14 -5.78 -16.77
N SER A 336 8.72 -5.78 -18.03
CA SER A 336 7.75 -6.75 -18.58
C SER A 336 8.33 -8.16 -18.71
N PHE A 337 9.61 -8.27 -19.04
CA PHE A 337 10.31 -9.53 -19.28
C PHE A 337 11.51 -9.72 -18.37
N THR A 338 12.00 -10.96 -18.32
CA THR A 338 13.15 -11.34 -17.50
C THR A 338 14.44 -11.24 -18.30
N PHE A 339 15.39 -10.45 -17.79
CA PHE A 339 16.69 -10.22 -18.39
C PHE A 339 17.77 -11.02 -17.64
N LEU A 340 18.65 -11.69 -18.37
CA LEU A 340 19.74 -12.49 -17.79
C LEU A 340 21.09 -11.86 -18.18
N PRO A 341 22.12 -11.89 -17.30
CA PRO A 341 23.47 -11.49 -17.69
C PRO A 341 23.93 -12.31 -18.88
N ASP A 342 24.63 -11.70 -19.82
CA ASP A 342 24.77 -12.26 -21.18
C ASP A 342 25.39 -13.67 -21.20
N GLN A 343 26.39 -13.92 -20.35
CA GLN A 343 27.01 -15.25 -20.19
C GLN A 343 26.05 -16.32 -19.61
N ILE A 344 25.04 -15.90 -18.86
CA ILE A 344 24.00 -16.77 -18.28
C ILE A 344 22.89 -17.00 -19.30
N TYR A 345 22.44 -15.93 -19.97
CA TYR A 345 21.51 -16.00 -21.11
C TYR A 345 21.98 -17.06 -22.10
N ASP A 346 23.23 -16.95 -22.56
CA ASP A 346 23.86 -17.83 -23.55
C ASP A 346 23.86 -19.31 -23.16
N ARG A 347 23.86 -19.63 -21.87
CA ARG A 347 23.84 -21.01 -21.35
C ARG A 347 22.41 -21.52 -21.20
N VAL A 348 21.52 -20.68 -20.67
CA VAL A 348 20.10 -20.99 -20.48
C VAL A 348 19.44 -21.29 -21.83
N VAL A 349 19.64 -20.44 -22.84
CA VAL A 349 19.03 -20.64 -24.16
C VAL A 349 19.55 -21.89 -24.88
N LYS A 350 20.83 -22.23 -24.73
CA LYS A 350 21.42 -23.45 -25.34
C LYS A 350 20.90 -24.72 -24.68
N GLU A 351 20.73 -24.74 -23.35
CA GLU A 351 20.13 -25.90 -22.67
C GLU A 351 18.62 -26.02 -22.97
N PHE A 352 17.91 -24.90 -23.12
CA PHE A 352 16.51 -24.92 -23.57
C PHE A 352 16.37 -25.52 -24.97
N ASP A 353 17.15 -25.03 -25.94
CA ASP A 353 17.18 -25.52 -27.32
C ASP A 353 17.47 -27.03 -27.39
N ARG A 354 18.38 -27.52 -26.54
CA ARG A 354 18.71 -28.95 -26.42
C ARG A 354 17.59 -29.80 -25.80
N LYS A 355 16.70 -29.20 -25.00
CA LYS A 355 15.60 -29.88 -24.29
C LYS A 355 14.28 -29.84 -25.07
N VAL A 356 14.09 -28.83 -25.92
CA VAL A 356 12.88 -28.64 -26.71
C VAL A 356 12.94 -29.46 -28.00
N ASN A 357 11.97 -30.37 -28.17
CA ASN A 357 11.83 -31.15 -29.40
C ASN A 357 10.87 -30.44 -30.38
N ALA A 358 11.28 -29.29 -30.93
CA ALA A 358 10.51 -28.52 -31.89
C ALA A 358 11.42 -27.81 -32.90
N THR A 359 10.89 -27.49 -34.08
CA THR A 359 11.66 -26.82 -35.14
C THR A 359 11.85 -25.35 -34.82
N LYS A 360 13.09 -24.89 -34.68
CA LYS A 360 13.43 -23.48 -34.47
C LYS A 360 12.88 -22.59 -35.60
N ALA A 361 12.40 -21.40 -35.24
CA ALA A 361 11.82 -20.42 -36.13
C ALA A 361 12.13 -18.99 -35.65
N SER A 362 11.76 -18.02 -36.48
CA SER A 362 11.78 -16.60 -36.14
C SER A 362 10.43 -16.02 -36.50
N PHE A 363 9.94 -15.10 -35.67
CA PHE A 363 8.63 -14.46 -35.83
C PHE A 363 8.85 -12.94 -35.86
N GLU A 364 8.32 -12.28 -36.89
CA GLU A 364 8.46 -10.84 -37.06
C GLU A 364 7.74 -10.10 -35.93
N GLY A 365 8.37 -9.04 -35.38
CA GLY A 365 7.83 -8.27 -34.25
C GLY A 365 8.09 -8.84 -32.85
N TYR A 366 8.75 -10.01 -32.73
CA TYR A 366 9.09 -10.61 -31.42
C TYR A 366 10.60 -10.50 -31.14
N PRO A 367 11.02 -10.10 -29.92
CA PRO A 367 12.43 -9.84 -29.61
C PRO A 367 13.28 -11.12 -29.41
N TRP A 368 12.63 -12.26 -29.10
CA TRP A 368 13.33 -13.46 -28.66
C TRP A 368 13.99 -14.26 -29.80
N GLN A 369 15.24 -14.69 -29.57
CA GLN A 369 16.04 -15.43 -30.56
C GLN A 369 15.81 -16.96 -30.53
N TYR A 370 15.12 -17.47 -29.50
CA TYR A 370 14.89 -18.90 -29.27
C TYR A 370 13.40 -19.19 -29.31
N CYS A 371 12.87 -19.14 -30.54
CA CYS A 371 11.48 -19.43 -30.87
C CYS A 371 11.35 -20.70 -31.69
N TYR A 372 10.20 -21.35 -31.61
CA TYR A 372 9.93 -22.66 -32.20
C TYR A 372 8.53 -22.70 -32.82
N LYS A 373 8.35 -23.50 -33.87
CA LYS A 373 7.04 -23.73 -34.48
C LYS A 373 6.17 -24.59 -33.57
N SER A 374 4.90 -24.23 -33.45
CA SER A 374 3.84 -25.12 -32.96
C SER A 374 3.06 -25.69 -34.14
N SER A 375 2.58 -26.92 -34.02
CA SER A 375 1.96 -27.67 -35.13
C SER A 375 0.58 -28.24 -34.82
N SER A 376 0.01 -27.97 -33.64
CA SER A 376 -1.21 -28.63 -33.16
C SER A 376 -1.96 -27.84 -32.08
N GLU A 377 -3.23 -28.20 -31.89
CA GLU A 377 -4.08 -27.82 -30.76
C GLU A 377 -3.49 -28.24 -29.39
N VAL A 378 -2.58 -29.22 -29.38
CA VAL A 378 -1.85 -29.67 -28.18
C VAL A 378 -0.67 -28.75 -27.90
N LEU A 379 -0.60 -28.21 -26.68
CA LEU A 379 0.51 -27.37 -26.23
C LEU A 379 1.86 -28.11 -26.30
N PRO A 380 2.93 -27.43 -26.72
CA PRO A 380 4.27 -28.01 -26.76
C PRO A 380 4.73 -28.43 -25.35
N LYS A 381 5.50 -29.52 -25.26
CA LYS A 381 6.04 -29.99 -23.96
C LYS A 381 7.21 -29.10 -23.52
N ILE A 382 6.88 -27.98 -22.88
CA ILE A 382 7.87 -27.03 -22.34
C ILE A 382 8.59 -27.68 -21.14
N PRO A 383 9.95 -27.68 -21.10
CA PRO A 383 10.68 -28.11 -19.93
C PRO A 383 10.50 -27.09 -18.79
N SER A 384 10.08 -27.56 -17.61
CA SER A 384 9.94 -26.72 -16.42
C SER A 384 11.26 -25.99 -16.12
N PHE A 385 11.20 -24.66 -16.04
CA PHE A 385 12.34 -23.80 -15.72
C PHE A 385 12.34 -23.44 -14.23
N THR A 386 13.48 -23.53 -13.57
CA THR A 386 13.61 -23.27 -12.13
C THR A 386 14.83 -22.42 -11.85
N LEU A 387 14.64 -21.34 -11.08
CA LEU A 387 15.72 -20.58 -10.45
C LEU A 387 15.93 -21.14 -9.03
N LYS A 388 17.15 -21.57 -8.72
CA LYS A 388 17.52 -21.96 -7.34
C LYS A 388 18.11 -20.78 -6.59
N PHE A 389 17.69 -20.65 -5.34
CA PHE A 389 18.15 -19.65 -4.39
C PHE A 389 18.81 -20.32 -3.19
N THR A 390 19.61 -19.53 -2.47
CA THR A 390 20.25 -19.95 -1.21
C THR A 390 19.23 -20.46 -0.20
N ALA A 391 19.69 -21.35 0.70
CA ALA A 391 18.87 -22.10 1.65
C ALA A 391 17.90 -23.13 1.01
N ASN A 392 18.21 -23.61 -0.20
CA ASN A 392 17.46 -24.62 -0.96
C ASN A 392 16.05 -24.16 -1.43
N SER A 393 15.70 -22.88 -1.33
CA SER A 393 14.47 -22.35 -1.93
C SER A 393 14.52 -22.45 -3.45
N SER A 394 13.43 -22.90 -4.07
CA SER A 394 13.33 -23.05 -5.53
C SER A 394 12.13 -22.29 -6.07
N PHE A 395 12.35 -21.47 -7.10
CA PHE A 395 11.32 -20.73 -7.83
C PHE A 395 11.10 -21.41 -9.18
N ILE A 396 9.96 -22.07 -9.33
CA ILE A 396 9.58 -22.75 -10.59
C ILE A 396 8.76 -21.73 -11.39
N VAL A 397 9.30 -21.25 -12.51
CA VAL A 397 8.58 -20.28 -13.35
C VAL A 397 7.27 -20.91 -13.84
N GLN A 398 6.16 -20.16 -13.79
CA GLN A 398 4.83 -20.67 -14.17
C GLN A 398 4.81 -21.03 -15.65
N ASP A 399 5.03 -20.03 -16.49
CA ASP A 399 5.25 -20.20 -17.91
C ASP A 399 6.57 -19.52 -18.29
N PRO A 400 7.63 -20.28 -18.65
CA PRO A 400 8.89 -19.69 -19.11
C PRO A 400 8.84 -19.29 -20.59
N VAL A 401 7.75 -19.56 -21.32
CA VAL A 401 7.61 -19.22 -22.74
C VAL A 401 6.54 -18.15 -22.98
N PHE A 402 6.68 -17.45 -24.09
CA PHE A 402 5.63 -16.61 -24.66
C PHE A 402 4.99 -17.36 -25.83
N MET A 403 3.67 -17.53 -25.81
CA MET A 403 2.91 -18.22 -26.86
C MET A 403 2.54 -17.25 -27.99
N ILE A 404 2.83 -17.65 -29.24
CA ILE A 404 2.53 -16.85 -30.43
C ILE A 404 1.31 -17.44 -31.13
N TYR A 405 0.26 -16.63 -31.27
CA TYR A 405 -1.01 -17.01 -31.88
C TYR A 405 -1.14 -16.43 -33.29
N GLY A 406 -1.64 -17.26 -34.21
CA GLY A 406 -2.14 -16.84 -35.52
C GLY A 406 -3.65 -17.05 -35.62
N SER A 407 -4.21 -16.85 -36.82
CA SER A 407 -5.66 -16.94 -37.07
C SER A 407 -6.30 -18.32 -36.84
N GLN A 408 -5.49 -19.37 -36.66
CA GLN A 408 -5.92 -20.76 -36.43
C GLN A 408 -5.39 -21.34 -35.10
N GLY A 409 -5.00 -20.49 -34.15
CA GLY A 409 -4.45 -20.90 -32.84
C GLY A 409 -2.94 -20.69 -32.72
N ALA A 410 -2.30 -21.41 -31.80
CA ALA A 410 -0.87 -21.25 -31.53
C ALA A 410 0.00 -21.70 -32.72
N VAL A 411 0.75 -20.77 -33.31
CA VAL A 411 1.67 -21.02 -34.44
C VAL A 411 3.13 -21.19 -33.98
N GLY A 412 3.44 -20.76 -32.75
CA GLY A 412 4.77 -20.89 -32.18
C GLY A 412 4.85 -20.49 -30.72
N PHE A 413 6.06 -20.55 -30.18
CA PHE A 413 6.39 -20.09 -28.84
C PHE A 413 7.87 -19.71 -28.76
N CYS A 414 8.23 -18.84 -27.82
CA CYS A 414 9.60 -18.39 -27.58
C CYS A 414 9.96 -18.52 -26.10
N LEU A 415 11.22 -18.82 -25.76
CA LEU A 415 11.67 -18.64 -24.37
C LEU A 415 11.64 -17.15 -24.01
N ALA A 416 10.87 -16.77 -23.00
CA ALA A 416 10.58 -15.38 -22.66
C ALA A 416 11.68 -14.76 -21.76
N VAL A 417 12.92 -14.80 -22.23
CA VAL A 417 14.08 -14.18 -21.57
C VAL A 417 14.95 -13.46 -22.59
N GLU A 418 15.64 -12.41 -22.15
CA GLU A 418 16.49 -11.56 -22.99
C GLU A 418 17.88 -11.33 -22.35
N PRO A 419 18.92 -10.98 -23.13
CA PRO A 419 20.21 -10.59 -22.58
C PRO A 419 20.11 -9.19 -21.96
N SER A 420 20.68 -9.01 -20.77
CA SER A 420 20.65 -7.73 -20.05
C SER A 420 21.65 -6.68 -20.54
N GLY A 421 22.71 -7.09 -21.25
CA GLY A 421 23.83 -6.22 -21.65
C GLY A 421 24.76 -5.82 -20.48
N ILE A 422 24.51 -6.30 -19.26
CA ILE A 422 25.25 -5.98 -18.03
C ILE A 422 25.46 -7.23 -17.15
N GLU A 423 26.13 -7.08 -16.00
CA GLU A 423 26.46 -8.21 -15.10
C GLU A 423 25.33 -8.60 -14.13
N ILE A 424 24.22 -7.85 -14.10
CA ILE A 424 23.07 -8.07 -13.23
C ILE A 424 21.82 -8.37 -14.06
N GLY A 425 21.06 -9.40 -13.66
CA GLY A 425 19.79 -9.74 -14.31
C GLY A 425 18.61 -8.97 -13.72
N THR A 426 17.43 -9.18 -14.31
CA THR A 426 16.15 -8.68 -13.81
C THR A 426 15.12 -9.80 -13.88
N ILE A 427 14.49 -10.14 -12.76
CA ILE A 427 13.29 -10.98 -12.71
C ILE A 427 12.10 -10.04 -12.93
N GLY A 428 11.55 -10.07 -14.15
CA GLY A 428 10.44 -9.22 -14.58
C GLY A 428 9.06 -9.82 -14.29
N GLN A 429 8.01 -9.07 -14.64
CA GLN A 429 6.61 -9.43 -14.44
C GLN A 429 6.27 -10.82 -14.98
N ASN A 430 6.77 -11.18 -16.16
CA ASN A 430 6.51 -12.49 -16.78
C ASN A 430 6.88 -13.70 -15.89
N PHE A 431 7.89 -13.57 -15.04
CA PHE A 431 8.27 -14.62 -14.09
C PHE A 431 7.50 -14.51 -12.77
N MET A 432 6.99 -13.32 -12.41
CA MET A 432 6.12 -13.11 -11.24
C MET A 432 4.69 -13.63 -11.44
N THR A 433 4.25 -13.82 -12.68
CA THR A 433 2.91 -14.34 -13.01
C THR A 433 2.63 -15.71 -12.41
N GLY A 434 1.42 -15.90 -11.86
CA GLY A 434 1.01 -17.11 -11.15
C GLY A 434 1.54 -17.22 -9.71
N TYR A 435 2.10 -16.12 -9.17
CA TYR A 435 2.61 -16.01 -7.81
C TYR A 435 2.14 -14.73 -7.10
N ARG A 436 1.89 -14.87 -5.79
CA ARG A 436 1.86 -13.75 -4.83
C ARG A 436 3.31 -13.48 -4.42
N MET A 437 3.90 -12.44 -5.01
CA MET A 437 5.26 -11.98 -4.72
C MET A 437 5.22 -11.00 -3.55
N VAL A 438 5.95 -11.27 -2.47
CA VAL A 438 5.90 -10.52 -1.21
C VAL A 438 7.24 -9.87 -0.93
N PHE A 439 7.26 -8.54 -0.94
CA PHE A 439 8.43 -7.73 -0.62
C PHE A 439 8.41 -7.42 0.87
N ASP A 440 8.98 -8.30 1.70
CA ASP A 440 9.05 -8.14 3.16
C ASP A 440 10.27 -7.28 3.51
N ARG A 441 10.06 -5.97 3.50
CA ARG A 441 11.09 -4.95 3.79
C ARG A 441 11.40 -4.83 5.28
N GLU A 442 10.54 -5.33 6.18
CA GLU A 442 10.87 -5.46 7.62
C GLU A 442 11.96 -6.50 7.86
N ASN A 443 11.92 -7.63 7.12
CA ASN A 443 12.82 -8.76 7.30
C ASN A 443 13.82 -8.94 6.14
N LEU A 444 13.90 -7.96 5.23
CA LEU A 444 14.82 -7.90 4.09
C LEU A 444 14.82 -9.18 3.25
N LYS A 445 13.63 -9.63 2.82
CA LYS A 445 13.44 -10.84 2.02
C LYS A 445 12.31 -10.72 1.00
N LEU A 446 12.47 -11.45 -0.10
CA LEU A 446 11.38 -11.76 -1.03
C LEU A 446 10.72 -13.06 -0.58
N GLY A 447 9.39 -13.08 -0.55
CA GLY A 447 8.56 -14.29 -0.41
C GLY A 447 7.78 -14.57 -1.68
N TRP A 448 7.46 -15.84 -1.94
CA TRP A 448 6.55 -16.24 -3.01
C TRP A 448 5.70 -17.46 -2.64
N SER A 449 4.43 -17.40 -3.02
CA SER A 449 3.50 -18.53 -2.99
C SER A 449 2.66 -18.56 -4.26
N ARG A 450 2.30 -19.76 -4.73
CA ARG A 450 1.30 -19.90 -5.80
C ARG A 450 0.01 -19.20 -5.41
N SER A 451 -0.61 -18.50 -6.36
CA SER A 451 -1.79 -17.68 -6.13
C SER A 451 -2.56 -17.48 -7.43
N ASP A 452 -3.89 -17.48 -7.36
CA ASP A 452 -4.79 -17.00 -8.41
C ASP A 452 -5.11 -15.49 -8.25
N CYS A 453 -4.42 -14.83 -7.33
CA CYS A 453 -4.63 -13.45 -6.88
C CYS A 453 -6.00 -13.18 -6.22
N GLU A 454 -6.84 -14.20 -5.97
CA GLU A 454 -8.07 -14.11 -5.18
C GLU A 454 -7.86 -14.62 -3.73
N ASP A 455 -6.97 -15.60 -3.52
CA ASP A 455 -6.49 -16.17 -2.24
C ASP A 455 -7.34 -15.83 -0.99
N LEU A 456 -8.46 -16.55 -0.90
CA LEU A 456 -9.52 -16.40 0.10
C LEU A 456 -9.23 -17.03 1.48
N THR A 457 -8.14 -17.78 1.62
CA THR A 457 -7.96 -18.69 2.77
C THR A 457 -6.56 -18.67 3.39
N ASP A 458 -6.33 -17.80 4.36
CA ASP A 458 -5.29 -17.98 5.40
C ASP A 458 -5.68 -19.09 6.44
N ASN A 459 -6.69 -19.90 6.14
CA ASN A 459 -7.16 -21.03 6.94
C ASN A 459 -7.14 -22.34 6.14
N ASN A 460 -6.08 -23.13 6.34
CA ASN A 460 -5.98 -24.56 6.04
C ASN A 460 -6.37 -25.07 4.63
N LYS A 461 -5.40 -25.08 3.71
CA LYS A 461 -5.04 -26.27 2.89
C LYS A 461 -3.76 -26.00 2.08
N LEU A 462 -2.78 -26.92 2.14
CA LEU A 462 -1.78 -27.03 1.08
C LEU A 462 -2.46 -27.61 -0.18
N PRO A 463 -2.24 -27.02 -1.37
CA PRO A 463 -2.43 -27.74 -2.63
C PRO A 463 -1.24 -28.69 -2.85
N LEU A 464 -1.55 -29.96 -3.12
CA LEU A 464 -0.58 -30.97 -3.54
C LEU A 464 -0.18 -30.75 -5.02
N ALA A 465 0.93 -31.39 -5.42
CA ALA A 465 1.41 -31.38 -6.80
C ALA A 465 0.36 -31.88 -7.82
N PRO A 466 0.42 -31.43 -9.09
CA PRO A 466 -0.58 -31.79 -10.09
C PRO A 466 -0.57 -33.29 -10.41
N ALA A 467 -1.76 -33.86 -10.53
CA ALA A 467 -2.01 -35.19 -11.10
C ALA A 467 -2.83 -35.05 -12.39
N ASP A 468 -2.66 -35.99 -13.30
CA ASP A 468 -3.10 -35.91 -14.69
C ASP A 468 -4.63 -35.79 -14.89
N GLY A 469 -4.98 -35.19 -16.04
CA GLY A 469 -6.29 -34.63 -16.30
C GLY A 469 -7.47 -35.57 -16.53
N ASN A 470 -8.66 -34.97 -16.41
CA ASN A 470 -9.75 -35.02 -17.40
C ASN A 470 -10.90 -34.10 -16.93
N SER A 471 -11.49 -33.34 -17.86
CA SER A 471 -12.78 -32.65 -17.66
C SER A 471 -13.91 -33.56 -18.16
N PRO A 472 -15.16 -33.45 -17.65
CA PRO A 472 -16.12 -32.61 -18.36
C PRO A 472 -17.16 -31.85 -17.49
N ASN A 473 -17.66 -30.76 -18.09
CA ASN A 473 -18.80 -29.88 -17.76
C ASN A 473 -19.98 -30.47 -16.95
N SER A 474 -20.60 -29.62 -16.10
CA SER A 474 -22.05 -29.32 -16.16
C SER A 474 -22.49 -28.17 -15.23
N LEU A 475 -23.38 -27.30 -15.73
CA LEU A 475 -24.31 -26.46 -14.95
C LEU A 475 -25.62 -27.25 -14.72
N PRO A 476 -26.45 -26.97 -13.69
CA PRO A 476 -27.58 -26.05 -13.94
C PRO A 476 -28.19 -25.26 -12.74
N ALA A 477 -28.77 -24.10 -13.08
CA ALA A 477 -30.07 -23.53 -12.66
C ALA A 477 -30.41 -23.14 -11.19
N GLU A 478 -31.24 -22.09 -11.13
CA GLU A 478 -31.90 -21.49 -9.96
C GLU A 478 -32.97 -22.38 -9.29
N GLN A 479 -33.28 -22.10 -8.01
CA GLN A 479 -34.67 -21.97 -7.58
C GLN A 479 -34.86 -21.13 -6.30
N GLN A 480 -35.90 -20.30 -6.29
CA GLN A 480 -36.34 -19.46 -5.16
C GLN A 480 -37.20 -20.27 -4.17
N ASN A 481 -37.20 -19.89 -2.87
CA ASN A 481 -38.42 -19.47 -2.15
C ASN A 481 -38.21 -19.22 -0.64
N THR A 482 -38.63 -18.04 -0.20
CA THR A 482 -39.12 -17.67 1.15
C THR A 482 -40.68 -17.72 1.12
N PRO A 483 -41.48 -17.71 2.24
CA PRO A 483 -41.35 -16.74 3.34
C PRO A 483 -41.95 -17.04 4.75
N ASN A 484 -41.75 -16.05 5.65
CA ASN A 484 -42.57 -15.63 6.80
C ASN A 484 -42.79 -16.53 8.04
N SER A 485 -42.41 -15.99 9.22
CA SER A 485 -43.39 -15.51 10.23
C SER A 485 -42.73 -14.59 11.28
N SER A 486 -43.55 -13.88 12.06
CA SER A 486 -43.20 -12.74 12.93
C SER A 486 -43.40 -13.01 14.43
N GLY A 487 -42.76 -12.23 15.32
CA GLY A 487 -43.04 -12.26 16.76
C GLY A 487 -42.20 -11.27 17.61
N VAL A 488 -42.86 -10.49 18.48
CA VAL A 488 -42.29 -9.34 19.24
C VAL A 488 -41.83 -9.75 20.67
N ALA A 489 -40.94 -8.95 21.28
CA ALA A 489 -40.37 -9.04 22.65
C ALA A 489 -41.32 -8.43 23.75
N PRO A 490 -40.94 -7.98 24.98
CA PRO A 490 -39.64 -7.95 25.71
C PRO A 490 -39.65 -8.15 27.27
N ALA A 491 -38.47 -7.93 27.91
CA ALA A 491 -38.21 -7.46 29.31
C ALA A 491 -38.39 -8.46 30.49
N VAL A 492 -37.59 -8.45 31.59
CA VAL A 492 -37.30 -7.37 32.58
C VAL A 492 -36.00 -7.62 33.40
N ALA A 493 -35.48 -6.56 34.04
CA ALA A 493 -34.37 -6.39 35.02
C ALA A 493 -34.12 -7.51 36.06
N GLY A 494 -32.97 -7.58 36.78
CA GLY A 494 -31.77 -6.73 36.87
C GLY A 494 -31.18 -6.75 38.32
N LYS A 495 -30.01 -6.11 38.58
CA LYS A 495 -29.56 -5.56 39.90
C LYS A 495 -28.10 -5.05 39.91
N THR A 496 -27.90 -3.85 40.46
CA THR A 496 -26.66 -3.24 41.01
C THR A 496 -26.80 -3.16 42.56
N PRO A 497 -25.88 -2.61 43.41
CA PRO A 497 -24.75 -1.65 43.21
C PRO A 497 -23.41 -2.18 43.85
N SER A 498 -22.40 -1.45 44.36
CA SER A 498 -22.16 -0.02 44.67
C SER A 498 -20.67 0.35 44.88
N ASN A 499 -20.27 1.58 44.50
CA ASN A 499 -19.25 2.48 45.11
C ASN A 499 -17.75 2.03 45.10
N SER A 500 -16.73 2.90 44.99
CA SER A 500 -16.65 4.33 45.38
C SER A 500 -15.64 5.19 44.59
N ALA A 501 -15.99 6.47 44.39
CA ALA A 501 -15.19 7.71 44.40
C ALA A 501 -13.83 7.87 43.65
N ALA A 502 -13.77 8.92 42.82
CA ALA A 502 -12.57 9.52 42.21
C ALA A 502 -12.19 10.87 42.88
N PRO A 503 -10.96 11.41 42.68
CA PRO A 503 -10.55 12.70 43.25
C PRO A 503 -10.92 13.92 42.38
N THR A 504 -11.05 15.07 43.03
CA THR A 504 -11.56 16.35 42.48
C THR A 504 -10.62 17.11 41.54
N SER A 505 -11.13 17.66 40.44
CA SER A 505 -10.50 18.73 39.65
C SER A 505 -11.19 20.09 39.84
N ARG A 506 -10.40 21.19 39.81
CA ARG A 506 -10.88 22.57 40.04
C ARG A 506 -11.69 23.10 38.84
N GLY A 507 -12.83 23.76 39.10
CA GLY A 507 -13.69 24.34 38.07
C GLY A 507 -13.32 25.76 37.63
N MET A 508 -13.84 26.17 36.47
CA MET A 508 -13.88 27.58 36.03
C MET A 508 -14.92 28.39 36.82
N PRO A 509 -14.75 29.72 36.98
CA PRO A 509 -15.62 30.53 37.84
C PRO A 509 -16.97 30.87 37.21
N SER A 510 -18.05 30.71 37.98
CA SER A 510 -19.47 30.88 37.58
C SER A 510 -19.92 32.30 37.16
N LYS A 511 -19.01 33.27 37.07
CA LYS A 511 -19.34 34.69 36.84
C LYS A 511 -19.86 35.00 35.43
N LEU A 512 -19.57 34.16 34.43
CA LEU A 512 -20.04 34.33 33.05
C LEU A 512 -21.47 33.80 32.79
N CYS A 513 -22.03 32.99 33.69
CA CYS A 513 -23.39 32.47 33.56
C CYS A 513 -24.43 33.46 34.14
N LEU A 514 -24.11 34.06 35.31
CA LEU A 514 -24.96 35.04 35.99
C LEU A 514 -25.26 36.31 35.16
N THR A 515 -24.31 36.77 34.35
CA THR A 515 -24.49 37.98 33.51
C THR A 515 -25.46 37.75 32.35
N LYS A 516 -25.51 36.54 31.77
CA LYS A 516 -26.49 36.18 30.73
C LYS A 516 -27.92 36.05 31.29
N LEU A 517 -28.06 35.49 32.50
CA LEU A 517 -29.34 35.37 33.21
C LEU A 517 -29.96 36.74 33.54
N LEU A 518 -29.15 37.69 34.02
CA LEU A 518 -29.61 39.06 34.31
C LEU A 518 -30.14 39.80 33.07
N PHE A 519 -29.49 39.62 31.91
CA PHE A 519 -29.93 40.27 30.67
C PHE A 519 -31.27 39.73 30.16
N GLN A 520 -31.53 38.42 30.31
CA GLN A 520 -32.81 37.84 29.92
C GLN A 520 -33.95 38.21 30.89
N LEU A 521 -33.68 38.27 32.20
CA LEU A 521 -34.67 38.75 33.18
C LEU A 521 -35.11 40.20 32.93
N LEU A 522 -34.18 41.08 32.54
CA LEU A 522 -34.50 42.47 32.17
C LEU A 522 -35.42 42.55 30.93
N LEU A 523 -35.15 41.76 29.89
CA LEU A 523 -35.97 41.69 28.67
C LEU A 523 -37.38 41.12 28.91
N VAL A 524 -37.58 40.24 29.90
CA VAL A 524 -38.91 39.78 30.30
C VAL A 524 -39.66 40.88 31.08
N SER A 525 -38.96 41.64 31.93
CA SER A 525 -39.57 42.70 32.73
C SER A 525 -40.04 43.92 31.91
N SER A 526 -39.34 44.28 30.83
CA SER A 526 -39.72 45.42 29.97
C SER A 526 -40.97 45.14 29.13
N ASN A 527 -41.15 43.92 28.65
CA ASN A 527 -42.34 43.49 27.91
C ASN A 527 -43.61 43.42 28.79
N PHE A 528 -43.47 43.12 30.08
CA PHE A 528 -44.59 43.14 31.03
C PHE A 528 -45.14 44.55 31.27
N ARG A 529 -44.31 45.60 31.12
CA ARG A 529 -44.69 46.99 31.44
C ARG A 529 -45.47 47.70 30.32
N TRP A 530 -45.47 47.15 29.10
CA TRP A 530 -46.23 47.69 27.96
C TRP A 530 -47.65 47.11 27.83
N SER A 531 -47.98 46.02 28.53
CA SER A 531 -49.28 45.34 28.41
C SER A 531 -50.34 45.79 29.44
N LEU A 532 -50.03 46.76 30.30
CA LEU A 532 -50.88 47.18 31.43
C LEU A 532 -51.41 48.62 31.35
N ASN A 533 -51.04 49.38 30.32
CA ASN A 533 -51.46 50.78 30.13
C ASN A 533 -52.59 50.97 29.10
N THR A 534 -53.30 49.91 28.73
CA THR A 534 -54.42 49.94 27.76
C THR A 534 -55.67 49.24 28.28
N PHE A 535 -56.07 49.49 29.55
CA PHE A 535 -57.43 49.23 30.06
C PHE A 535 -57.72 49.97 31.39
N THR A 536 -57.85 51.31 31.35
CA THR A 536 -58.91 52.11 32.02
C THR A 536 -58.66 53.61 31.81
N LEU A 537 -59.72 54.34 31.39
CA LEU A 537 -59.76 55.75 30.94
C LEU A 537 -59.03 56.05 29.61
#